data_AF-A0A6G3MHN0-F1
#
_entry.id   AF-A0A6G3MHN0-F1
#
_cell.length_a   1.000
_cell.length_b   1.000
_cell.length_c   1.000
_cell.angle_alpha   90.00
_cell.angle_beta   90.00
_cell.angle_gamma   90.00
#
_symmetry.space_group_name_H-M   'P 1'
#
loop_
_entity.id
_entity.type
_entity.pdbx_description
1 polymer ?
#
loop_
_entity_poly.entity_id
_entity_poly.type
_entity_poly.pdbx_seq_one_letter_code
_entity_poly.pdbx_strand_id
1 'polypeptide(L)'
;LETIEISNDILTETTFQDFLNDALLYFVKCKAHKIIVVLCDILRNTYLQSKDIIFAIKLNNIYLNTLKAFEKNKETPNLFTYFRVVFFHYSILDEEKEFVYCEPPHTKLPDFTSMIEESYSKILPESIKLQIIRDSAPVEVEKLSSTTLYIQITSVCSYLNETDSQDSGYPSSNVDFKYFYYNTPFTLLGQARGDLDTQYQRQTIIETESFIPSLNPRVRIVSTREVY
;
A
#
# COMPACT_ATOMS: atom_id res chain seq x y z
N LEU A 1 4.39 4.36 23.54
CA LEU A 1 5.57 3.79 22.87
C LEU A 1 6.59 3.52 23.95
N GLU A 2 6.66 2.29 24.44
CA GLU A 2 7.78 1.88 25.30
C GLU A 2 9.05 1.96 24.44
N THR A 3 9.95 2.85 24.83
CA THR A 3 11.30 2.90 24.27
C THR A 3 11.97 1.57 24.58
N ILE A 4 12.14 0.74 23.56
CA ILE A 4 13.02 -0.41 23.61
C ILE A 4 14.42 0.16 23.89
N GLU A 5 14.94 -0.06 25.10
CA GLU A 5 16.34 0.24 25.41
C GLU A 5 17.21 -0.74 24.62
N ILE A 6 17.62 -0.33 23.42
CA ILE A 6 18.62 -1.05 22.64
C ILE A 6 19.96 -0.75 23.32
N SER A 7 20.55 -1.77 23.95
CA SER A 7 21.94 -1.68 24.43
C SER A 7 22.85 -1.23 23.28
N ASN A 8 23.59 -0.13 23.48
CA ASN A 8 24.48 0.44 22.48
C ASN A 8 25.57 -0.54 22.00
N ASP A 9 25.85 -1.60 22.76
CA ASP A 9 26.85 -2.61 22.42
C ASP A 9 26.39 -3.58 21.30
N ILE A 10 25.11 -3.54 20.91
CA ILE A 10 24.53 -4.45 19.90
C ILE A 10 24.56 -3.82 18.48
N LEU A 11 24.75 -2.51 18.35
CA LEU A 11 24.63 -1.79 17.08
C LEU A 11 26.00 -1.42 16.48
N THR A 12 26.71 -2.43 15.96
CA THR A 12 27.95 -2.28 15.18
C THR A 12 27.67 -2.20 13.68
N GLU A 13 28.66 -1.77 12.88
CA GLU A 13 28.58 -1.81 11.41
C GLU A 13 28.31 -3.23 10.89
N THR A 14 28.94 -4.25 11.48
CA THR A 14 28.75 -5.66 11.12
C THR A 14 27.31 -6.10 11.37
N THR A 15 26.77 -5.83 12.56
CA THR A 15 25.37 -6.17 12.88
C THR A 15 24.38 -5.41 12.00
N PHE A 16 24.69 -4.17 11.61
CA PHE A 16 23.87 -3.42 10.65
C PHE A 16 23.90 -4.04 9.25
N GLN A 17 25.08 -4.49 8.78
CA GLN A 17 25.22 -5.23 7.52
C GLN A 17 24.41 -6.53 7.56
N ASP A 18 24.44 -7.27 8.66
CA ASP A 18 23.68 -8.51 8.85
C ASP A 18 22.16 -8.26 8.73
N PHE A 19 21.63 -7.24 9.42
CA PHE A 19 20.20 -6.90 9.31
C PHE A 19 19.80 -6.51 7.88
N LEU A 20 20.64 -5.76 7.17
CA LEU A 20 20.38 -5.39 5.79
C LEU A 20 20.47 -6.59 4.83
N ASN A 21 21.38 -7.54 5.07
CA ASN A 21 21.46 -8.79 4.30
C ASN A 21 20.22 -9.65 4.50
N ASP A 22 19.72 -9.76 5.73
CA ASP A 22 18.49 -10.49 6.04
C ASP A 22 17.28 -9.85 5.34
N ALA A 23 17.16 -8.53 5.43
CA ALA A 23 16.13 -7.78 4.70
C ALA A 23 16.22 -8.02 3.19
N LEU A 24 17.44 -7.91 2.62
CA LEU A 24 17.69 -8.15 1.19
C LEU A 24 17.22 -9.56 0.79
N LEU A 25 17.50 -10.58 1.59
CA LEU A 25 17.04 -11.96 1.34
C LEU A 25 15.52 -12.05 1.24
N TYR A 26 14.77 -11.41 2.14
CA TYR A 26 13.31 -11.40 2.09
C TYR A 26 12.78 -10.66 0.86
N PHE A 27 13.33 -9.49 0.53
CA PHE A 27 12.90 -8.73 -0.63
C PHE A 27 13.23 -9.43 -1.97
N VAL A 28 14.34 -10.17 -2.05
CA VAL A 28 14.63 -11.06 -3.18
C VAL A 28 13.57 -12.14 -3.33
N LYS A 29 13.14 -12.78 -2.24
CA LYS A 29 12.07 -13.81 -2.27
C LYS A 29 10.74 -13.21 -2.76
N CYS A 30 10.43 -11.99 -2.35
CA CYS A 30 9.23 -11.27 -2.77
C CYS A 30 9.33 -10.64 -4.16
N LYS A 31 10.48 -10.74 -4.85
CA LYS A 31 10.76 -10.09 -6.15
C LYS A 31 10.55 -8.57 -6.11
N ALA A 32 10.88 -7.95 -4.98
CA ALA A 32 10.79 -6.51 -4.78
C ALA A 32 11.97 -5.78 -5.44
N HIS A 33 12.04 -5.83 -6.76
CA HIS A 33 13.20 -5.39 -7.56
C HIS A 33 13.69 -3.98 -7.20
N LYS A 34 12.78 -3.01 -6.99
CA LYS A 34 13.15 -1.64 -6.60
C LYS A 34 13.81 -1.57 -5.22
N ILE A 35 13.26 -2.25 -4.22
CA ILE A 35 13.81 -2.28 -2.86
C ILE A 35 15.15 -3.01 -2.83
N ILE A 36 15.28 -4.10 -3.59
CA ILE A 36 16.53 -4.85 -3.73
C ILE A 36 17.66 -3.95 -4.23
N VAL A 37 17.41 -3.15 -5.28
CA VAL A 37 18.41 -2.21 -5.84
C VAL A 37 18.86 -1.19 -4.78
N VAL A 38 17.93 -0.58 -4.06
CA VAL A 38 18.23 0.39 -2.99
C VAL A 38 19.04 -0.25 -1.86
N LEU A 39 18.67 -1.45 -1.40
CA LEU A 39 19.41 -2.16 -0.37
C LEU A 39 20.81 -2.54 -0.83
N CYS A 40 20.97 -2.95 -2.09
CA CYS A 40 22.29 -3.19 -2.68
C CYS A 40 23.15 -1.92 -2.71
N ASP A 41 22.58 -0.75 -2.99
CA ASP A 41 23.32 0.51 -2.97
C ASP A 41 23.78 0.90 -1.57
N ILE A 42 22.91 0.74 -0.56
CA ILE A 42 23.26 0.99 0.84
C ILE A 42 24.37 0.04 1.31
N LEU A 43 24.20 -1.26 1.09
CA LEU A 43 25.18 -2.29 1.47
C LEU A 43 26.51 -2.13 0.74
N ARG A 44 26.51 -1.70 -0.52
CA ARG A 44 27.74 -1.45 -1.28
C ARG A 44 28.59 -0.37 -0.61
N ASN A 45 27.96 0.71 -0.13
CA ASN A 45 28.67 1.79 0.55
C ASN A 45 29.29 1.33 1.87
N THR A 46 28.67 0.40 2.59
CA THR A 46 29.23 -0.14 3.84
C THR A 46 30.37 -1.13 3.57
N TYR A 47 30.22 -2.09 2.65
CA TYR A 47 31.28 -3.06 2.36
C TYR A 47 32.54 -2.47 1.71
N LEU A 48 32.40 -1.36 0.96
CA LEU A 48 33.56 -0.64 0.43
C LEU A 48 34.45 -0.07 1.54
N GLN A 49 33.86 0.29 2.70
CA GLN A 49 34.61 0.76 3.86
C GLN A 49 35.30 -0.39 4.60
N SER A 50 34.63 -1.54 4.73
CA SER A 50 35.16 -2.72 5.42
C SER A 50 36.17 -3.55 4.59
N LYS A 51 36.33 -3.26 3.29
CA LYS A 51 37.18 -3.99 2.33
C LYS A 51 36.81 -5.47 2.15
N ASP A 52 35.57 -5.86 2.40
CA ASP A 52 35.08 -7.20 2.12
C ASP A 52 34.75 -7.38 0.63
N ILE A 53 35.76 -7.74 -0.15
CA ILE A 53 35.67 -7.90 -1.60
C ILE A 53 34.72 -9.06 -1.98
N ILE A 54 34.66 -10.11 -1.17
CA ILE A 54 33.88 -11.31 -1.48
C ILE A 54 32.39 -11.00 -1.40
N PHE A 55 31.96 -10.32 -0.34
CA PHE A 55 30.57 -9.89 -0.20
C PHE A 55 30.19 -8.85 -1.25
N ALA A 56 31.09 -7.91 -1.58
CA ALA A 56 30.85 -6.94 -2.65
C ALA A 56 30.57 -7.62 -4.01
N ILE A 57 31.29 -8.69 -4.37
CA ILE A 57 31.03 -9.47 -5.59
C ILE A 57 29.66 -10.13 -5.55
N LYS A 58 29.29 -10.77 -4.43
CA LYS A 58 27.97 -11.40 -4.25
C LYS A 58 26.84 -10.38 -4.41
N LEU A 59 26.99 -9.21 -3.77
CA LEU A 59 26.02 -8.12 -3.82
C LEU A 59 25.84 -7.59 -5.25
N ASN A 60 26.94 -7.39 -5.97
CA ASN A 60 26.90 -6.95 -7.36
C ASN A 60 26.18 -7.96 -8.27
N ASN A 61 26.36 -9.26 -8.03
CA ASN A 61 25.61 -10.29 -8.77
C ASN A 61 24.10 -10.21 -8.50
N ILE A 62 23.68 -9.99 -7.25
CA ILE A 62 22.26 -9.80 -6.90
C ILE A 62 21.70 -8.57 -7.61
N TYR A 63 22.43 -7.45 -7.56
CA TYR A 63 22.07 -6.20 -8.23
C TYR A 63 21.88 -6.40 -9.73
N LEU A 64 22.88 -6.96 -10.42
CA LEU A 64 22.83 -7.17 -11.88
C LEU A 64 21.72 -8.15 -12.30
N ASN A 65 21.52 -9.23 -11.53
CA ASN A 65 20.43 -10.17 -11.80
C ASN A 65 19.05 -9.52 -11.63
N THR A 66 18.92 -8.64 -10.64
CA THR A 66 17.69 -7.88 -10.38
C THR A 66 17.39 -6.91 -11.53
N LEU A 67 18.40 -6.18 -12.01
CA LEU A 67 18.22 -5.29 -13.18
C LEU A 67 17.82 -6.06 -14.43
N LYS A 68 18.48 -7.19 -14.72
CA LYS A 68 18.10 -8.06 -15.86
C LYS A 68 16.66 -8.58 -15.74
N ALA A 69 16.26 -8.97 -14.53
CA ALA A 69 14.88 -9.41 -14.28
C ALA A 69 13.87 -8.29 -14.49
N PHE A 70 14.22 -7.06 -14.07
CA PHE A 70 13.41 -5.86 -14.29
C PHE A 70 13.30 -5.49 -15.77
N GLU A 71 14.39 -5.52 -16.53
CA GLU A 71 14.37 -5.24 -17.97
C GLU A 71 13.49 -6.25 -18.74
N LYS A 72 13.54 -7.52 -18.34
CA LYS A 72 12.72 -8.58 -18.92
C LYS A 72 11.24 -8.45 -18.53
N ASN A 73 10.96 -8.03 -17.30
CA ASN A 73 9.63 -7.86 -16.76
C ASN A 73 9.34 -6.36 -16.61
N LYS A 74 8.89 -5.71 -17.69
CA LYS A 74 8.51 -4.28 -17.69
C LYS A 74 7.49 -3.92 -16.60
N GLU A 75 6.70 -4.90 -16.16
CA GLU A 75 5.82 -4.78 -15.01
C GLU A 75 6.47 -5.44 -13.80
N THR A 76 6.86 -4.64 -12.81
CA THR A 76 7.15 -5.16 -11.47
C THR A 76 5.84 -5.65 -10.86
N PRO A 77 5.75 -6.91 -10.40
CA PRO A 77 4.55 -7.36 -9.70
C PRO A 77 4.31 -6.44 -8.50
N ASN A 78 3.07 -5.96 -8.35
CA ASN A 78 2.67 -5.22 -7.17
C ASN A 78 2.90 -6.11 -5.95
N LEU A 79 3.75 -5.64 -5.02
CA LEU A 79 4.11 -6.40 -3.82
C LEU A 79 2.93 -6.60 -2.87
N PHE A 80 1.94 -5.72 -2.98
CA PHE A 80 0.76 -5.68 -2.13
C PHE A 80 -0.46 -5.28 -2.95
N THR A 81 -1.63 -5.63 -2.44
CA THR A 81 -2.91 -5.11 -2.93
C THR A 81 -3.47 -4.15 -1.91
N TYR A 82 -4.03 -3.03 -2.36
CA TYR A 82 -4.51 -1.98 -1.45
C TYR A 82 -6.03 -1.82 -1.54
N PHE A 83 -6.65 -1.62 -0.38
CA PHE A 83 -8.08 -1.37 -0.26
C PHE A 83 -8.34 -0.16 0.64
N ARG A 84 -9.10 0.81 0.14
CA ARG A 84 -9.73 1.83 0.98
C ARG A 84 -10.90 1.18 1.71
N VAL A 85 -10.95 1.37 3.03
CA VAL A 85 -12.05 0.91 3.89
C VAL A 85 -12.56 2.10 4.69
N VAL A 86 -13.87 2.34 4.61
CA VAL A 86 -14.55 3.42 5.31
C VAL A 86 -15.64 2.86 6.20
N PHE A 87 -15.69 3.31 7.44
CA PHE A 87 -16.72 2.93 8.41
C PHE A 87 -17.70 4.08 8.61
N PHE A 88 -18.99 3.81 8.40
CA PHE A 88 -20.07 4.76 8.71
C PHE A 88 -20.84 4.31 9.96
N HIS A 89 -21.24 5.28 10.79
CA HIS A 89 -21.76 5.05 12.15
C HIS A 89 -20.72 4.48 13.13
N TYR A 90 -19.53 5.07 13.11
CA TYR A 90 -18.36 4.76 13.95
C TYR A 90 -18.62 4.79 15.47
N SER A 91 -19.69 5.45 15.94
CA SER A 91 -20.09 5.46 17.36
C SER A 91 -20.37 4.06 17.90
N ILE A 92 -20.52 3.07 17.01
CA ILE A 92 -20.68 1.65 17.33
C ILE A 92 -19.32 0.97 17.61
N LEU A 93 -18.23 1.42 16.99
CA LEU A 93 -16.93 0.74 16.98
C LEU A 93 -15.80 1.50 17.71
N ASP A 94 -15.98 2.78 18.01
CA ASP A 94 -14.93 3.65 18.58
C ASP A 94 -13.61 3.66 17.76
N GLU A 95 -13.68 3.31 16.46
CA GLU A 95 -12.55 3.31 15.52
C GLU A 95 -12.57 4.56 14.60
N GLU A 96 -11.41 4.89 14.03
CA GLU A 96 -11.28 5.98 13.04
C GLU A 96 -12.04 5.67 11.73
N LYS A 97 -12.34 6.73 10.95
CA LYS A 97 -13.35 6.65 9.87
C LYS A 97 -12.88 6.00 8.58
N GLU A 98 -11.62 6.17 8.18
CA GLU A 98 -11.15 5.77 6.85
C GLU A 98 -9.68 5.30 6.88
N PHE A 99 -9.41 4.17 6.23
CA PHE A 99 -8.09 3.56 6.18
C PHE A 99 -7.74 3.06 4.78
N VAL A 100 -6.45 2.93 4.51
CA VAL A 100 -5.92 2.08 3.44
C VAL A 100 -5.35 0.81 4.08
N TYR A 101 -5.88 -0.33 3.67
CA TYR A 101 -5.41 -1.67 4.03
C TYR A 101 -4.37 -2.15 3.04
N CYS A 102 -3.36 -2.86 3.54
CA CYS A 102 -2.28 -3.46 2.79
C CYS A 102 -2.38 -4.98 2.88
N GLU A 103 -2.78 -5.61 1.79
CA GLU A 103 -2.98 -7.05 1.70
C GLU A 103 -1.88 -7.72 0.88
N PRO A 104 -1.72 -9.05 1.01
CA PRO A 104 -0.86 -9.83 0.13
C PRO A 104 -1.08 -9.53 -1.36
N PRO A 105 -0.07 -9.78 -2.21
CA PRO A 105 -0.22 -9.58 -3.63
C PRO A 105 -1.30 -10.51 -4.19
N HIS A 106 -2.07 -10.01 -5.16
CA HIS A 106 -3.17 -10.72 -5.83
C HIS A 106 -4.41 -11.03 -4.98
N THR A 107 -4.51 -10.53 -3.74
CA THR A 107 -5.76 -10.55 -2.97
C THR A 107 -6.86 -9.84 -3.77
N LYS A 108 -7.98 -10.50 -4.01
CA LYS A 108 -9.08 -9.90 -4.79
C LYS A 108 -10.05 -9.18 -3.87
N LEU A 109 -10.69 -8.14 -4.40
CA LEU A 109 -11.70 -7.36 -3.67
C LEU A 109 -12.80 -8.23 -3.02
N PRO A 110 -13.38 -9.26 -3.69
CA PRO A 110 -14.39 -10.10 -3.06
C PRO A 110 -13.86 -10.89 -1.87
N ASP A 111 -12.66 -11.45 -1.97
CA ASP A 111 -12.03 -12.25 -0.91
C ASP A 111 -11.76 -11.38 0.32
N PHE A 112 -11.18 -10.20 0.11
CA PHE A 112 -10.95 -9.21 1.16
C PHE A 112 -12.27 -8.73 1.78
N THR A 113 -13.29 -8.47 0.95
CA THR A 113 -14.61 -8.04 1.41
C THR A 113 -15.25 -9.08 2.34
N SER A 114 -15.24 -10.36 1.95
CA SER A 114 -15.77 -11.44 2.77
C SER A 114 -15.00 -11.62 4.08
N MET A 115 -13.67 -11.48 4.04
CA MET A 115 -12.84 -11.52 5.25
C MET A 115 -13.21 -10.40 6.24
N ILE A 116 -13.38 -9.17 5.76
CA ILE A 116 -13.80 -8.03 6.59
C ILE A 116 -15.21 -8.26 7.14
N GLU A 117 -16.15 -8.70 6.29
CA GLU A 117 -17.54 -8.97 6.70
C GLU A 117 -17.60 -10.04 7.80
N GLU A 118 -16.85 -11.14 7.66
CA GLU A 118 -16.76 -12.20 8.66
C GLU A 118 -16.11 -11.71 9.97
N SER A 119 -15.07 -10.87 9.87
CA SER A 119 -14.36 -10.35 11.04
C SER A 119 -15.23 -9.42 11.88
N TYR A 120 -15.92 -8.47 11.24
CA TYR A 120 -16.77 -7.51 11.94
C TYR A 120 -18.09 -8.13 12.41
N SER A 121 -18.67 -9.07 11.68
CA SER A 121 -19.91 -9.76 12.12
C SER A 121 -19.73 -10.55 13.42
N LYS A 122 -18.52 -11.04 13.72
CA LYS A 122 -18.23 -11.78 14.97
C LYS A 122 -18.15 -10.89 16.21
N ILE A 123 -17.79 -9.62 16.05
CA ILE A 123 -17.61 -8.68 17.18
C ILE A 123 -18.81 -7.78 17.40
N LEU A 124 -19.67 -7.62 16.39
CA LEU A 124 -20.85 -6.77 16.48
C LEU A 124 -21.93 -7.39 17.36
N PRO A 125 -22.62 -6.59 18.20
CA PRO A 125 -23.81 -7.03 18.91
C PRO A 125 -24.92 -7.48 17.93
N GLU A 126 -25.73 -8.46 18.32
CA GLU A 126 -26.87 -8.95 17.51
C GLU A 126 -27.89 -7.86 17.14
N SER A 127 -27.94 -6.77 17.92
CA SER A 127 -28.81 -5.62 17.67
C SER A 127 -28.35 -4.74 16.50
N ILE A 128 -27.11 -4.91 16.03
CA ILE A 128 -26.49 -4.09 14.99
C ILE A 128 -26.33 -4.92 13.73
N LYS A 129 -26.87 -4.42 12.62
CA LYS A 129 -26.69 -5.05 11.31
C LYS A 129 -25.38 -4.60 10.68
N LEU A 130 -24.75 -5.47 9.90
CA LEU A 130 -23.60 -5.14 9.07
C LEU A 130 -24.02 -5.08 7.59
N GLN A 131 -23.58 -4.05 6.87
CA GLN A 131 -23.82 -3.93 5.44
C GLN A 131 -22.57 -3.43 4.70
N ILE A 132 -22.13 -4.19 3.70
CA ILE A 132 -21.05 -3.76 2.82
C ILE A 132 -21.60 -2.89 1.68
N ILE A 133 -21.03 -1.70 1.52
CA ILE A 133 -21.24 -0.82 0.37
C ILE A 133 -20.19 -1.16 -0.69
N ARG A 134 -20.63 -1.70 -1.82
CA ARG A 134 -19.77 -2.12 -2.94
C ARG A 134 -19.50 -1.03 -3.97
N ASP A 135 -20.31 0.02 -3.96
CA ASP A 135 -20.09 1.19 -4.81
C ASP A 135 -18.96 2.04 -4.21
N SER A 136 -18.18 2.68 -5.08
CA SER A 136 -17.12 3.62 -4.72
C SER A 136 -17.59 5.08 -4.66
N ALA A 137 -18.86 5.34 -5.02
CA ALA A 137 -19.45 6.67 -4.94
C ALA A 137 -19.45 7.24 -3.51
N PRO A 138 -19.38 8.58 -3.36
CA PRO A 138 -19.60 9.23 -2.08
C PRO A 138 -20.93 8.80 -1.45
N VAL A 139 -20.89 8.44 -0.17
CA VAL A 139 -22.05 7.94 0.56
C VAL A 139 -22.72 9.09 1.31
N GLU A 140 -24.01 9.27 1.09
CA GLU A 140 -24.82 10.23 1.83
C GLU A 140 -25.14 9.68 3.24
N VAL A 141 -24.30 10.03 4.21
CA VAL A 141 -24.38 9.51 5.60
C VAL A 141 -25.75 9.74 6.24
N GLU A 142 -26.41 10.85 5.91
CA GLU A 142 -27.74 11.22 6.44
C GLU A 142 -28.85 10.23 6.06
N LYS A 143 -28.68 9.48 4.97
CA LYS A 143 -29.66 8.48 4.50
C LYS A 143 -29.44 7.10 5.12
N LEU A 144 -28.34 6.91 5.84
CA LEU A 144 -27.98 5.61 6.41
C LEU A 144 -28.72 5.37 7.74
N SER A 145 -29.06 4.11 8.03
CA SER A 145 -29.70 3.73 9.30
C SER A 145 -28.69 3.73 10.45
N SER A 146 -29.01 4.39 11.57
CA SER A 146 -28.15 4.43 12.76
C SER A 146 -28.01 3.08 13.48
N THR A 147 -28.85 2.09 13.14
CA THR A 147 -28.81 0.72 13.69
C THR A 147 -28.01 -0.26 12.83
N THR A 148 -27.35 0.24 11.79
CA THR A 148 -26.56 -0.56 10.86
C THR A 148 -25.16 0.05 10.74
N LEU A 149 -24.14 -0.79 10.93
CA LEU A 149 -22.76 -0.47 10.55
C LEU A 149 -22.63 -0.65 9.04
N TYR A 150 -22.23 0.41 8.35
CA TYR A 150 -21.91 0.32 6.93
C TYR A 150 -20.41 0.38 6.73
N ILE A 151 -19.88 -0.52 5.91
CA ILE A 151 -18.46 -0.53 5.51
C ILE A 151 -18.38 -0.39 4.01
N GLN A 152 -17.77 0.70 3.52
CA GLN A 152 -17.45 0.85 2.09
C GLN A 152 -16.04 0.37 1.83
N ILE A 153 -15.89 -0.54 0.86
CA ILE A 153 -14.59 -1.11 0.48
C ILE A 153 -14.35 -0.82 -1.00
N THR A 154 -13.19 -0.24 -1.32
CA THR A 154 -12.82 0.14 -2.68
C THR A 154 -11.38 -0.27 -2.95
N SER A 155 -11.11 -0.95 -4.06
CA SER A 155 -9.73 -1.24 -4.48
C SER A 155 -9.04 0.04 -4.93
N VAL A 156 -7.82 0.26 -4.43
CA VAL A 156 -7.00 1.43 -4.75
C VAL A 156 -5.65 1.00 -5.33
N CYS A 157 -5.09 1.85 -6.17
CA CYS A 157 -3.74 1.71 -6.69
C CYS A 157 -2.81 2.69 -5.97
N SER A 158 -1.54 2.34 -5.78
CA SER A 158 -0.54 3.31 -5.35
C SER A 158 -0.38 4.39 -6.42
N TYR A 159 -0.25 5.64 -5.98
CA TYR A 159 -0.10 6.77 -6.87
C TYR A 159 1.30 6.75 -7.48
N LEU A 160 1.38 7.00 -8.79
CA LEU A 160 2.63 7.15 -9.49
C LEU A 160 2.87 8.65 -9.63
N ASN A 161 3.86 9.17 -8.92
CA ASN A 161 4.29 10.54 -9.14
C ASN A 161 5.03 10.60 -10.48
N GLU A 162 4.36 11.10 -11.52
CA GLU A 162 4.97 11.34 -12.84
C GLU A 162 6.03 12.47 -12.81
N THR A 163 6.20 13.15 -11.67
CA THR A 163 7.12 14.28 -11.50
C THR A 163 8.59 13.90 -11.40
N ASP A 164 8.94 12.62 -11.26
CA ASP A 164 10.35 12.21 -11.21
C ASP A 164 10.89 11.98 -12.63
N SER A 165 11.31 13.10 -13.22
CA SER A 165 12.16 13.30 -14.40
C SER A 165 12.92 12.08 -14.94
N GLN A 166 12.88 11.94 -16.27
CA GLN A 166 13.55 10.93 -17.11
C GLN A 166 15.09 10.85 -17.01
N ASP A 167 15.74 11.54 -16.07
CA ASP A 167 17.19 11.80 -16.09
C ASP A 167 18.04 10.88 -15.19
N SER A 168 17.45 9.99 -14.38
CA SER A 168 18.24 9.20 -13.42
C SER A 168 18.84 7.91 -13.98
N GLY A 169 18.53 7.51 -15.22
CA GLY A 169 18.95 6.21 -15.76
C GLY A 169 18.34 5.00 -15.03
N TYR A 170 17.53 5.25 -14.00
CA TYR A 170 16.69 4.29 -13.31
C TYR A 170 15.23 4.52 -13.72
N PRO A 171 14.39 3.47 -13.77
CA PRO A 171 12.96 3.62 -14.02
C PRO A 171 12.34 4.39 -12.85
N SER A 172 12.26 5.71 -13.02
CA SER A 172 11.89 6.72 -12.02
C SER A 172 10.38 6.78 -11.72
N SER A 173 9.64 5.73 -12.03
CA SER A 173 8.27 5.59 -11.52
C SER A 173 8.34 5.25 -10.03
N ASN A 174 8.67 6.22 -9.19
CA ASN A 174 8.64 6.03 -7.75
C ASN A 174 7.18 5.78 -7.36
N VAL A 175 6.92 4.53 -6.97
CA VAL A 175 5.63 4.15 -6.41
C VAL A 175 5.52 4.95 -5.13
N ASP A 176 4.53 5.84 -5.07
CA ASP A 176 4.28 6.58 -3.86
C ASP A 176 3.60 5.66 -2.86
N PHE A 177 4.26 5.49 -1.71
CA PHE A 177 3.79 4.65 -0.62
C PHE A 177 2.89 5.40 0.35
N LYS A 178 2.69 6.71 0.14
CA LYS A 178 1.82 7.58 0.94
C LYS A 178 0.56 8.02 0.19
N TYR A 179 0.61 8.03 -1.14
CA TYR A 179 -0.52 8.43 -1.97
C TYR A 179 -1.11 7.24 -2.73
N PHE A 180 -2.44 7.18 -2.77
CA PHE A 180 -3.20 6.16 -3.47
C PHE A 180 -4.26 6.80 -4.34
N TYR A 181 -4.80 6.08 -5.31
CA TYR A 181 -5.94 6.55 -6.08
C TYR A 181 -6.91 5.45 -6.45
N TYR A 182 -8.15 5.85 -6.71
CA TYR A 182 -9.16 5.03 -7.36
C TYR A 182 -10.01 5.88 -8.29
N ASN A 183 -10.69 5.20 -9.20
CA ASN A 183 -11.48 5.81 -10.24
C ASN A 183 -12.94 5.43 -10.07
N THR A 184 -13.81 6.44 -9.93
CA THR A 184 -15.26 6.24 -9.85
C THR A 184 -15.89 6.67 -11.18
N PRO A 185 -16.49 5.74 -11.94
CA PRO A 185 -17.22 6.10 -13.16
C PRO A 185 -18.53 6.81 -12.78
N PHE A 186 -18.90 7.83 -13.54
CA PHE A 186 -20.16 8.56 -13.36
C PHE A 186 -20.69 9.12 -14.68
N THR A 187 -21.99 9.43 -14.73
CA THR A 187 -22.63 10.17 -15.82
C THR A 187 -23.13 11.52 -15.34
N LEU A 188 -23.36 12.47 -16.24
CA LEU A 188 -23.96 13.77 -15.89
C LEU A 188 -25.38 13.65 -15.30
N LEU A 189 -26.04 12.51 -15.51
CA LEU A 189 -27.34 12.18 -14.93
C LEU A 189 -27.22 11.52 -13.54
N GLY A 190 -26.00 11.35 -13.01
CA GLY A 190 -25.74 10.80 -11.68
C GLY A 190 -25.68 9.28 -11.59
N GLN A 191 -25.76 8.56 -12.72
CA GLN A 191 -25.62 7.10 -12.74
C GLN A 191 -24.14 6.69 -12.79
N ALA A 192 -23.79 5.55 -12.19
CA ALA A 192 -22.40 5.06 -12.22
C ALA A 192 -21.95 4.61 -13.63
N ARG A 193 -22.87 4.12 -14.46
CA ARG A 193 -22.60 3.68 -15.83
C ARG A 193 -23.62 4.23 -16.81
N GLY A 194 -23.16 4.68 -17.96
CA GLY A 194 -23.99 5.13 -19.10
C GLY A 194 -23.38 4.73 -20.44
N ASP A 195 -23.85 5.33 -21.51
CA ASP A 195 -23.27 5.18 -22.85
C ASP A 195 -21.87 5.80 -22.89
N LEU A 196 -20.98 5.30 -23.76
CA LEU A 196 -19.58 5.73 -23.87
C LEU A 196 -19.43 7.24 -23.97
N ASP A 197 -20.27 7.91 -24.75
CA ASP A 197 -20.23 9.36 -24.98
C ASP A 197 -20.65 10.18 -23.75
N THR A 198 -21.27 9.54 -22.77
CA THR A 198 -21.79 10.16 -21.53
C THR A 198 -21.07 9.66 -20.28
N GLN A 199 -20.08 8.78 -20.46
CA GLN A 199 -19.34 8.15 -19.38
C GLN A 199 -18.13 9.01 -19.00
N TYR A 200 -18.18 9.57 -17.80
CA TYR A 200 -17.09 10.29 -17.18
C TYR A 200 -16.45 9.42 -16.09
N GLN A 201 -15.25 9.82 -15.67
CA GLN A 201 -14.51 9.17 -14.60
C GLN A 201 -13.96 10.25 -13.68
N ARG A 202 -14.17 10.06 -12.37
CA ARG A 202 -13.58 10.89 -11.34
C ARG A 202 -12.42 10.13 -10.71
N GLN A 203 -11.25 10.74 -10.68
CA GLN A 203 -10.10 10.17 -9.97
C GLN A 203 -10.04 10.76 -8.57
N THR A 204 -10.10 9.90 -7.56
CA THR A 204 -9.92 10.29 -6.16
C THR A 204 -8.52 9.91 -5.73
N ILE A 205 -7.75 10.88 -5.25
CA ILE A 205 -6.41 10.72 -4.70
C ILE A 205 -6.51 10.78 -3.18
N ILE A 206 -5.90 9.80 -2.52
CA ILE A 206 -5.90 9.58 -1.07
C ILE A 206 -4.47 9.81 -0.56
N GLU A 207 -4.34 10.49 0.56
CA GLU A 207 -3.11 10.60 1.34
C GLU A 207 -3.27 9.86 2.67
N THR A 208 -2.31 8.99 3.00
CA THR A 208 -2.26 8.28 4.27
C THR A 208 -1.38 9.00 5.29
N GLU A 209 -1.63 8.74 6.57
CA GLU A 209 -0.86 9.33 7.68
C GLU A 209 0.63 8.93 7.64
N SER A 210 0.90 7.69 7.26
CA SER A 210 2.24 7.11 7.13
C SER A 210 2.36 6.26 5.86
N PHE A 211 3.60 5.89 5.52
CA PHE A 211 3.90 5.08 4.33
C PHE A 211 3.41 3.64 4.49
N ILE A 212 2.93 3.05 3.39
CA ILE A 212 2.52 1.65 3.27
C ILE A 212 3.37 0.98 2.19
N PRO A 213 4.00 -0.19 2.43
CA PRO A 213 3.80 -1.09 3.57
C PRO A 213 4.37 -0.54 4.87
N SER A 214 3.68 -0.84 5.98
CA SER A 214 4.08 -0.48 7.35
C SER A 214 3.98 -1.70 8.25
N LEU A 215 4.44 -1.61 9.50
CA LEU A 215 4.20 -2.65 10.51
C LEU A 215 2.70 -2.83 10.80
N ASN A 216 1.91 -1.77 10.61
CA ASN A 216 0.46 -1.83 10.71
C ASN A 216 -0.14 -2.27 9.37
N PRO A 217 -1.09 -3.23 9.37
CA PRO A 217 -1.72 -3.73 8.15
C PRO A 217 -2.68 -2.71 7.52
N ARG A 218 -3.03 -1.66 8.26
CA ARG A 218 -3.83 -0.53 7.80
C ARG A 218 -3.24 0.77 8.30
N VAL A 219 -3.37 1.83 7.50
CA VAL A 219 -2.97 3.18 7.86
C VAL A 219 -4.13 4.13 7.63
N ARG A 220 -4.30 5.08 8.55
CA ARG A 220 -5.37 6.07 8.50
C ARG A 220 -5.21 6.97 7.28
N ILE A 221 -6.34 7.33 6.67
CA ILE A 221 -6.42 8.37 5.64
C ILE A 221 -6.49 9.75 6.33
N VAL A 222 -5.64 10.66 5.89
CA VAL A 222 -5.56 12.05 6.42
C VAL A 222 -6.09 13.09 5.45
N SER A 223 -6.06 12.81 4.15
CA SER A 223 -6.56 13.72 3.12
C SER A 223 -7.09 12.96 1.92
N THR A 224 -8.12 13.51 1.29
CA THR A 224 -8.71 13.01 0.05
C THR A 224 -8.97 14.19 -0.86
N ARG A 225 -8.55 14.11 -2.12
CA ARG A 225 -8.81 15.14 -3.14
C ARG A 225 -9.32 14.49 -4.42
N GLU A 226 -10.18 15.20 -5.13
CA GLU A 226 -10.76 14.72 -6.39
C GLU A 226 -10.16 15.50 -7.56
N VAL A 227 -9.85 14.76 -8.62
CA VAL A 227 -9.41 15.29 -9.91
C VAL A 227 -10.43 14.83 -10.95
N TYR A 228 -10.89 15.78 -11.75
CA TYR A 228 -11.93 15.63 -12.78
C TYR A 228 -11.31 15.68 -14.17
#